data_AF-T1KS25-F1
#
_entry.id   AF-T1KS25-F1
#
_cell.length_a   1.000
_cell.length_b   1.000
_cell.length_c   1.000
_cell.angle_alpha   90.00
_cell.angle_beta   90.00
_cell.angle_gamma   90.00
#
_symmetry.space_group_name_H-M   'P 1'
#
loop_
_entity.id
_entity.type
_entity.pdbx_description
1 polymer ?
#
loop_
_entity_poly.entity_id
_entity_poly.type
_entity_poly.pdbx_seq_one_letter_code
_entity_poly.pdbx_strand_id
1 'polypeptide(L)'
;MKQKFVKSRPAIFFLKLIKFIHQIVVHRFYGYDFKQLSIESTEALEHRFKFYFALTNGFDQNIDKIIEMEQKINFGTWLIRFGYLVSMLRAIAIINIHDETAIYFGDSAYGSNDRDYLWIVIIVGVTVMVMCHEIVLIVEKKGGFVGEPSRIKVLLKNGFSHFPFVKPRQKDFCRFFYLLSAFHNIALTMLVPYIVILYNYELCICIYNYFSLKTIICEIVWTLTLTPLVIYLAVQELCYGSLFYIYVGVFYFHMNSLKNATSWLLESIDKPQNTDIKFIAKNALLLFNKMDSYSSKVRSLVLYFYTGVAFQSLWFIHFSIIVGNHSVVMDILIALLGIFIILYNLIISLFSAQLNNKVRSLYSMWHKIYCKSKSNAIMKLKMIEILNRITLSSTGVQIGDFGLITNQFVLVFFLEFVSTIMMFKVNFGSFFAKQ
;
A
#
# COMPACT_ATOMS: atom_id res chain seq x y z
N MET A 1 24.21 34.99 24.29
CA MET A 1 23.07 34.88 23.36
C MET A 1 23.12 33.57 22.57
N LYS A 2 22.95 32.44 23.28
CA LYS A 2 22.81 31.09 22.73
C LYS A 2 21.36 30.64 23.00
N GLN A 3 20.85 29.72 22.16
CA GLN A 3 19.54 29.06 22.24
C GLN A 3 18.32 29.87 21.77
N LYS A 4 17.98 29.79 20.47
CA LYS A 4 16.57 29.87 20.01
C LYS A 4 16.29 29.31 18.60
N PHE A 5 17.15 28.47 18.02
CA PHE A 5 16.95 27.96 16.65
C PHE A 5 16.54 26.48 16.51
N VAL A 6 16.32 25.73 17.60
CA VAL A 6 15.96 24.28 17.54
C VAL A 6 14.47 24.04 17.81
N LYS A 7 13.60 24.91 17.29
CA LYS A 7 12.13 24.75 17.41
C LYS A 7 11.40 24.82 16.07
N SER A 8 12.08 24.65 14.95
CA SER A 8 11.38 24.39 13.69
C SER A 8 10.87 22.94 13.70
N ARG A 9 9.56 22.76 13.57
CA ARG A 9 8.91 21.44 13.38
C ARG A 9 9.64 20.53 12.36
N PRO A 10 10.21 21.03 11.24
CA PRO A 10 10.98 20.18 10.32
C PRO A 10 12.27 19.62 10.94
N ALA A 11 13.04 20.39 11.73
CA ALA A 11 14.26 19.90 12.35
C ALA A 11 13.99 18.77 13.36
N ILE A 12 12.89 18.90 14.13
CA ILE A 12 12.43 17.85 15.05
C ILE A 12 12.02 16.59 14.28
N PHE A 13 11.41 16.74 13.10
CA PHE A 13 11.01 15.63 12.24
C PHE A 13 12.22 14.91 11.63
N PHE A 14 13.21 15.63 11.07
CA PHE A 14 14.45 15.02 10.57
C PHE A 14 15.22 14.30 11.68
N LEU A 15 15.26 14.86 12.88
CA LEU A 15 15.88 14.20 14.03
C LEU A 15 15.15 12.91 14.42
N LYS A 16 13.81 12.87 14.30
CA LYS A 16 13.00 11.66 14.48
C LYS A 16 13.23 10.63 13.37
N LEU A 17 13.39 11.07 12.12
CA LEU A 17 13.72 10.21 10.98
C LEU A 17 15.08 9.55 11.15
N ILE A 18 16.11 10.33 11.49
CA ILE A 18 17.46 9.82 11.75
C ILE A 18 17.44 8.86 12.95
N LYS A 19 16.71 9.19 14.02
CA LYS A 19 16.53 8.27 15.15
C LYS A 19 15.80 6.98 14.75
N PHE A 20 14.80 7.05 13.88
CA PHE A 20 14.06 5.89 13.38
C PHE A 20 14.95 4.98 12.53
N ILE A 21 15.70 5.55 11.58
CA ILE A 21 16.68 4.82 10.75
C ILE A 21 17.76 4.21 11.64
N HIS A 22 18.33 4.99 12.56
CA HIS A 22 19.34 4.52 13.51
C HIS A 22 18.80 3.39 14.41
N GLN A 23 17.56 3.47 14.86
CA GLN A 23 16.92 2.42 15.66
C GLN A 23 16.72 1.12 14.86
N ILE A 24 16.31 1.22 13.58
CA ILE A 24 16.22 0.06 12.68
C ILE A 24 17.60 -0.60 12.51
N VAL A 25 18.63 0.21 12.28
CA VAL A 25 19.99 -0.28 12.00
C VAL A 25 20.65 -0.89 13.24
N VAL A 26 20.54 -0.24 14.41
CA VAL A 26 21.32 -0.61 15.61
C VAL A 26 20.67 -1.75 16.44
N HIS A 27 19.44 -2.17 16.12
CA HIS A 27 18.72 -3.25 16.83
C HIS A 27 18.60 -3.08 18.37
N ARG A 28 19.01 -1.93 18.94
CA ARG A 28 18.95 -1.62 20.37
C ARG A 28 17.56 -1.12 20.74
N PHE A 29 16.68 -2.07 21.00
CA PHE A 29 15.29 -1.85 21.41
C PHE A 29 15.01 -2.24 22.87
N TYR A 30 16.06 -2.39 23.67
CA TYR A 30 15.93 -2.71 25.10
C TYR A 30 15.33 -1.50 25.86
N GLY A 31 14.20 -1.72 26.54
CA GLY A 31 13.58 -0.74 27.44
C GLY A 31 12.37 0.04 26.91
N TYR A 32 11.98 -0.10 25.64
CA TYR A 32 10.81 0.62 25.09
C TYR A 32 9.49 -0.13 25.31
N ASP A 33 8.45 0.60 25.74
CA ASP A 33 7.08 0.10 25.72
C ASP A 33 6.50 0.16 24.30
N PHE A 34 6.80 -0.88 23.52
CA PHE A 34 6.27 -1.04 22.16
C PHE A 34 4.76 -1.08 22.10
N LYS A 35 4.08 -1.46 23.19
CA LYS A 35 2.63 -1.49 23.20
C LYS A 35 2.09 -0.07 23.07
N GLN A 36 2.50 0.84 23.96
CA GLN A 36 2.07 2.24 23.89
C GLN A 36 2.49 2.90 22.57
N LEU A 37 3.76 2.74 22.17
CA LEU A 37 4.26 3.33 20.92
C LEU A 37 3.51 2.84 19.69
N SER A 38 3.17 1.54 19.62
CA SER A 38 2.40 0.99 18.52
C SER A 38 0.98 1.55 18.45
N ILE A 39 0.34 1.78 19.60
CA ILE A 39 -1.00 2.37 19.68
C ILE A 39 -0.96 3.82 19.19
N GLU A 40 -0.06 4.65 19.74
CA GLU A 40 0.05 6.06 19.37
C GLU A 40 0.35 6.24 17.87
N SER A 41 1.27 5.44 17.33
CA SER A 41 1.62 5.50 15.90
C SER A 41 0.50 4.99 14.99
N THR A 42 -0.25 3.97 15.41
CA THR A 42 -1.43 3.46 14.68
C THR A 42 -2.59 4.45 14.71
N GLU A 43 -2.81 5.15 15.84
CA GLU A 43 -3.81 6.21 15.96
C GLU A 43 -3.47 7.41 15.08
N ALA A 44 -2.20 7.83 15.06
CA ALA A 44 -1.74 8.86 14.15
C ALA A 44 -1.98 8.46 12.69
N LEU A 45 -1.71 7.19 12.34
CA LEU A 45 -1.98 6.67 11.01
C LEU A 45 -3.50 6.70 10.70
N GLU A 46 -4.34 6.19 11.60
CA GLU A 46 -5.81 6.24 11.43
C GLU A 46 -6.34 7.66 11.25
N HIS A 47 -5.78 8.64 11.96
CA HIS A 47 -6.13 10.04 11.77
C HIS A 47 -5.78 10.52 10.35
N ARG A 48 -4.65 10.09 9.78
CA ARG A 48 -4.30 10.38 8.37
C ARG A 48 -5.30 9.73 7.41
N PHE A 49 -5.69 8.49 7.66
CA PHE A 49 -6.71 7.81 6.84
C PHE A 49 -8.02 8.60 6.77
N LYS A 50 -8.49 9.09 7.92
CA LYS A 50 -9.72 9.90 7.99
C LYS A 50 -9.54 11.27 7.35
N PHE A 51 -8.44 11.95 7.65
CA PHE A 51 -8.16 13.30 7.12
C PHE A 51 -8.10 13.33 5.59
N TYR A 52 -7.48 12.32 4.97
CA TYR A 52 -7.35 12.22 3.52
C TYR A 52 -8.48 11.44 2.85
N PHE A 53 -9.55 11.10 3.59
CA PHE A 53 -10.68 10.31 3.09
C PHE A 53 -10.27 9.01 2.38
N ALA A 54 -9.17 8.38 2.83
CA ALA A 54 -8.71 7.12 2.27
C ALA A 54 -9.69 6.00 2.62
N LEU A 55 -10.13 5.94 3.88
CA LEU A 55 -11.24 5.10 4.32
C LEU A 55 -12.29 5.98 4.98
N THR A 56 -13.55 5.75 4.65
CA THR A 56 -14.66 6.62 5.06
C THR A 56 -14.79 6.68 6.59
N ASN A 57 -14.57 5.56 7.28
CA ASN A 57 -14.63 5.47 8.75
C ASN A 57 -13.25 5.23 9.41
N GLY A 58 -12.15 5.37 8.66
CA GLY A 58 -10.81 4.96 9.11
C GLY A 58 -10.76 3.45 9.37
N PHE A 59 -10.08 3.04 10.45
CA PHE A 59 -9.95 1.62 10.82
C PHE A 59 -11.20 1.05 11.49
N ASP A 60 -12.11 1.87 12.04
CA ASP A 60 -13.32 1.38 12.71
C ASP A 60 -14.45 1.08 11.71
N GLN A 61 -14.22 0.04 10.90
CA GLN A 61 -15.13 -0.47 9.87
C GLN A 61 -15.98 -1.61 10.43
N ASN A 62 -17.29 -1.39 10.52
CA ASN A 62 -18.30 -2.39 10.91
C ASN A 62 -19.44 -2.42 9.87
N ILE A 63 -20.20 -3.51 9.85
CA ILE A 63 -21.27 -3.74 8.86
C ILE A 63 -22.32 -2.62 8.91
N ASP A 64 -22.76 -2.23 10.10
CA ASP A 64 -23.78 -1.18 10.27
C ASP A 64 -23.34 0.16 9.67
N LYS A 65 -22.06 0.51 9.82
CA LYS A 65 -21.50 1.73 9.25
C LYS A 65 -21.42 1.70 7.73
N ILE A 66 -21.22 0.52 7.14
CA ILE A 66 -21.23 0.38 5.67
C ILE A 66 -22.64 0.59 5.14
N ILE A 67 -23.65 0.04 5.82
CA ILE A 67 -25.06 0.25 5.46
C ILE A 67 -25.41 1.74 5.53
N GLU A 68 -24.96 2.44 6.57
CA GLU A 68 -25.13 3.89 6.65
C GLU A 68 -24.39 4.66 5.55
N MET A 69 -23.22 4.19 5.12
CA MET A 69 -22.47 4.80 4.02
C MET A 69 -23.18 4.67 2.67
N GLU A 70 -23.86 3.56 2.41
CA GLU A 70 -24.63 3.38 1.17
C GLU A 70 -25.79 4.38 1.05
N GLN A 71 -26.30 4.85 2.18
CA GLN A 71 -27.45 5.76 2.24
C GLN A 71 -27.07 7.24 2.17
N LYS A 72 -25.80 7.60 2.40
CA LYS A 72 -25.34 9.00 2.48
C LYS A 72 -24.49 9.38 1.27
N ILE A 73 -24.79 10.54 0.68
CA ILE A 73 -23.94 11.13 -0.36
C ILE A 73 -22.64 11.60 0.29
N ASN A 74 -21.51 11.01 -0.12
CA ASN A 74 -20.19 11.42 0.35
C ASN A 74 -19.69 12.62 -0.48
N PHE A 75 -19.87 13.83 0.05
CA PHE A 75 -19.44 15.08 -0.59
C PHE A 75 -17.94 15.11 -0.90
N GLY A 76 -17.09 14.52 -0.05
CA GLY A 76 -15.64 14.48 -0.27
C GLY A 76 -15.25 13.69 -1.51
N THR A 77 -15.82 12.50 -1.69
CA THR A 77 -15.64 11.70 -2.91
C THR A 77 -16.16 12.43 -4.16
N TRP A 78 -17.30 13.13 -4.03
CA TRP A 78 -17.85 13.90 -5.14
C TRP A 78 -16.94 15.06 -5.57
N LEU A 79 -16.34 15.78 -4.61
CA LEU A 79 -15.34 16.82 -4.88
C LEU A 79 -14.10 16.27 -5.59
N ILE A 80 -13.59 15.10 -5.18
CA ILE A 80 -12.44 14.45 -5.83
C ILE A 80 -12.78 14.12 -7.29
N ARG A 81 -13.95 13.52 -7.55
CA ARG A 81 -14.41 13.20 -8.90
C ARG A 81 -14.58 14.45 -9.76
N PHE A 82 -15.18 15.50 -9.21
CA PHE A 82 -15.35 16.77 -9.91
C PHE A 82 -14.01 17.42 -10.25
N GLY A 83 -13.10 17.52 -9.27
CA GLY A 83 -11.75 18.07 -9.48
C GLY A 83 -10.96 17.28 -10.53
N TYR A 84 -11.07 15.96 -10.52
CA TYR A 84 -10.49 15.09 -11.55
C TYR A 84 -11.05 15.39 -12.94
N LEU A 85 -12.38 15.44 -13.11
CA LEU A 85 -13.01 15.71 -14.41
C LEU A 85 -12.58 17.06 -14.98
N VAL A 86 -12.57 18.12 -14.15
CA VAL A 86 -12.09 19.45 -14.54
C VAL A 86 -10.61 19.39 -14.96
N SER A 87 -9.77 18.70 -14.20
CA SER A 87 -8.33 18.58 -14.48
C SER A 87 -8.06 17.80 -15.78
N MET A 88 -8.82 16.75 -16.06
CA MET A 88 -8.68 15.95 -17.28
C MET A 88 -9.15 16.69 -18.53
N LEU A 89 -10.32 17.36 -18.45
CA LEU A 89 -10.80 18.20 -19.55
C LEU A 89 -9.77 19.29 -19.88
N ARG A 90 -9.18 19.89 -18.84
CA ARG A 90 -8.08 20.84 -19.00
C ARG A 90 -6.86 20.20 -19.65
N ALA A 91 -6.38 19.07 -19.16
CA ALA A 91 -5.18 18.43 -19.72
C ALA A 91 -5.37 18.08 -21.20
N ILE A 92 -6.56 17.58 -21.58
CA ILE A 92 -6.92 17.33 -22.98
C ILE A 92 -6.96 18.63 -23.79
N ALA A 93 -7.52 19.71 -23.24
CA ALA A 93 -7.54 21.00 -23.92
C ALA A 93 -6.12 21.53 -24.17
N ILE A 94 -5.23 21.42 -23.20
CA ILE A 94 -3.83 21.89 -23.32
C ILE A 94 -3.08 21.14 -24.42
N ILE A 95 -3.21 19.82 -24.50
CA ILE A 95 -2.55 19.01 -25.56
C ILE A 95 -3.00 19.46 -26.95
N ASN A 96 -4.28 19.84 -27.13
CA ASN A 96 -4.81 20.21 -28.44
C ASN A 96 -4.57 21.68 -28.83
N ILE A 97 -4.23 22.55 -27.87
CA ILE A 97 -4.03 23.97 -28.10
C ILE A 97 -2.53 24.26 -28.12
N HIS A 98 -1.99 24.70 -29.26
CA HIS A 98 -0.57 25.05 -29.38
C HIS A 98 -0.29 26.55 -29.38
N ASP A 99 -1.32 27.39 -29.46
CA ASP A 99 -1.19 28.85 -29.47
C ASP A 99 -1.09 29.42 -28.04
N GLU A 100 -0.87 30.74 -27.94
CA GLU A 100 -0.83 31.48 -26.66
C GLU A 100 -2.10 31.29 -25.80
N THR A 101 -3.19 30.80 -26.38
CA THR A 101 -4.41 30.46 -25.65
C THR A 101 -4.17 29.37 -24.60
N ALA A 102 -3.16 28.50 -24.77
CA ALA A 102 -2.74 27.50 -23.79
C ALA A 102 -2.31 28.11 -22.45
N ILE A 103 -1.78 29.34 -22.46
CA ILE A 103 -1.37 30.07 -21.25
C ILE A 103 -2.57 30.29 -20.31
N TYR A 104 -3.76 30.57 -20.85
CA TYR A 104 -4.96 30.77 -20.03
C TYR A 104 -5.45 29.48 -19.37
N PHE A 105 -5.11 28.33 -19.95
CA PHE A 105 -5.31 27.02 -19.34
C PHE A 105 -4.17 26.65 -18.37
N GLY A 106 -3.24 27.57 -18.06
CA GLY A 106 -2.16 27.37 -17.08
C GLY A 106 -1.16 26.32 -17.53
N ASP A 107 -0.81 26.32 -18.81
CA ASP A 107 0.23 25.44 -19.34
C ASP A 107 1.61 25.88 -18.85
N SER A 108 2.14 25.15 -17.87
CA SER A 108 3.44 25.38 -17.26
C SER A 108 4.62 25.03 -18.18
N ALA A 109 4.36 24.21 -19.20
CA ALA A 109 5.36 23.78 -20.17
C ALA A 109 5.18 24.51 -21.52
N TYR A 110 4.47 25.64 -21.53
CA TYR A 110 4.25 26.42 -22.75
C TYR A 110 5.59 26.84 -23.38
N GLY A 111 5.78 26.52 -24.65
CA GLY A 111 7.03 26.78 -25.39
C GLY A 111 8.16 25.77 -25.13
N SER A 112 7.94 24.75 -24.30
CA SER A 112 8.87 23.63 -24.14
C SER A 112 8.65 22.57 -25.22
N ASN A 113 9.75 21.99 -25.72
CA ASN A 113 9.70 20.89 -26.68
C ASN A 113 9.13 19.60 -26.08
N ASP A 114 9.19 19.45 -24.75
CA ASP A 114 8.78 18.24 -24.04
C ASP A 114 7.37 18.36 -23.41
N ARG A 115 6.66 19.44 -23.74
CA ARG A 115 5.34 19.80 -23.21
C ARG A 115 4.34 18.64 -23.24
N ASP A 116 4.16 18.02 -24.40
CA ASP A 116 3.14 17.00 -24.60
C ASP A 116 3.45 15.74 -23.77
N TYR A 117 4.73 15.38 -23.63
CA TYR A 117 5.17 14.28 -22.79
C TYR A 117 4.88 14.53 -21.31
N LEU A 118 5.13 15.74 -20.81
CA LEU A 118 4.83 16.11 -19.42
C LEU A 118 3.33 16.01 -19.12
N TRP A 119 2.48 16.51 -20.02
CA TRP A 119 1.02 16.40 -19.87
C TRP A 119 0.52 14.97 -19.96
N ILE A 120 1.09 14.14 -20.84
CA ILE A 120 0.77 12.70 -20.90
C ILE A 120 1.12 12.01 -19.58
N VAL A 121 2.29 12.29 -18.99
CA VAL A 121 2.70 11.73 -17.71
C VAL A 121 1.72 12.12 -16.59
N ILE A 122 1.27 13.38 -16.57
CA ILE A 122 0.24 13.85 -15.62
C ILE A 122 -1.09 13.11 -15.83
N ILE A 123 -1.56 13.01 -17.07
CA ILE A 123 -2.82 12.32 -17.41
C ILE A 123 -2.79 10.87 -16.96
N VAL A 124 -1.74 10.11 -17.34
CA VAL A 124 -1.59 8.70 -16.99
C VAL A 124 -1.49 8.56 -15.46
N GLY A 125 -0.66 9.38 -14.82
CA GLY A 125 -0.47 9.35 -13.37
C GLY A 125 -1.76 9.58 -12.60
N VAL A 126 -2.50 10.66 -12.92
CA VAL A 126 -3.75 10.99 -12.24
C VAL A 126 -4.83 9.95 -12.51
N THR A 127 -4.94 9.45 -13.76
CA THR A 127 -5.94 8.45 -14.13
C THR A 127 -5.77 7.17 -13.31
N VAL A 128 -4.54 6.68 -13.17
CA VAL A 128 -4.26 5.46 -12.39
C VAL A 128 -4.62 5.66 -10.92
N MET A 129 -4.31 6.82 -10.33
CA MET A 129 -4.65 7.09 -8.93
C MET A 129 -6.16 7.20 -8.69
N VAL A 130 -6.91 7.84 -9.60
CA VAL A 130 -8.37 7.95 -9.50
C VAL A 130 -9.04 6.58 -9.65
N MET A 131 -8.58 5.78 -10.61
CA MET A 131 -9.07 4.41 -10.77
C MET A 131 -8.79 3.56 -9.52
N CYS A 132 -7.63 3.75 -8.87
CA CYS A 132 -7.31 3.13 -7.59
C CYS A 132 -8.34 3.52 -6.51
N HIS A 133 -8.61 4.82 -6.37
CA HIS A 133 -9.60 5.36 -5.43
C HIS A 133 -10.99 4.73 -5.66
N GLU A 134 -11.47 4.68 -6.89
CA GLU A 134 -12.77 4.11 -7.23
C GLU A 134 -12.87 2.61 -6.95
N ILE A 135 -11.82 1.84 -7.27
CA ILE A 135 -11.76 0.41 -6.95
C ILE A 135 -11.81 0.19 -5.45
N VAL A 136 -11.09 1.00 -4.66
CA VAL A 136 -11.13 0.90 -3.20
C VAL A 136 -12.50 1.21 -2.65
N LEU A 137 -13.19 2.24 -3.16
CA LEU A 137 -14.57 2.53 -2.75
C LEU A 137 -15.52 1.36 -3.04
N ILE A 138 -15.37 0.69 -4.18
CA ILE A 138 -16.15 -0.51 -4.50
C ILE A 138 -15.84 -1.64 -3.52
N VAL A 139 -14.56 -1.85 -3.18
CA VAL A 139 -14.14 -2.86 -2.20
C VAL A 139 -14.65 -2.52 -0.79
N GLU A 140 -14.61 -1.24 -0.39
CA GLU A 140 -15.12 -0.77 0.90
C GLU A 140 -16.62 -1.02 1.03
N LYS A 141 -17.41 -0.68 -0.01
CA LYS A 141 -18.87 -0.95 -0.05
C LYS A 141 -19.21 -2.44 0.06
N LYS A 142 -18.39 -3.31 -0.55
CA LYS A 142 -18.54 -4.78 -0.41
C LYS A 142 -18.11 -5.31 0.96
N GLY A 143 -17.73 -4.44 1.90
CA GLY A 143 -17.22 -4.81 3.21
C GLY A 143 -15.89 -5.54 3.14
N GLY A 144 -15.04 -5.17 2.17
CA GLY A 144 -13.69 -5.71 2.02
C GLY A 144 -12.81 -5.41 3.22
N PHE A 145 -12.98 -4.26 3.84
CA PHE A 145 -12.15 -3.81 4.97
C PHE A 145 -12.77 -4.06 6.36
N VAL A 146 -13.76 -4.95 6.46
CA VAL A 146 -14.35 -5.36 7.75
C VAL A 146 -13.60 -6.56 8.31
N GLY A 147 -13.19 -6.51 9.57
CA GLY A 147 -12.70 -7.70 10.27
C GLY A 147 -11.73 -7.43 11.42
N GLU A 148 -10.94 -8.43 11.77
CA GLU A 148 -9.88 -8.28 12.79
C GLU A 148 -8.85 -7.20 12.45
N PRO A 149 -8.41 -7.03 11.18
CA PRO A 149 -7.41 -6.01 10.87
C PRO A 149 -7.95 -4.59 10.92
N SER A 150 -9.27 -4.39 10.79
CA SER A 150 -9.92 -3.10 11.06
C SER A 150 -9.93 -2.80 12.57
N ARG A 151 -9.97 -3.83 13.41
CA ARG A 151 -9.87 -3.73 14.88
C ARG A 151 -8.44 -3.77 15.43
N ILE A 152 -7.45 -3.34 14.64
CA ILE A 152 -6.03 -3.41 15.01
C ILE A 152 -5.72 -2.76 16.37
N LYS A 153 -6.38 -1.65 16.73
CA LYS A 153 -6.20 -1.00 18.05
C LYS A 153 -6.58 -1.92 19.22
N VAL A 154 -7.68 -2.67 19.06
CA VAL A 154 -8.11 -3.65 20.05
C VAL A 154 -7.09 -4.78 20.14
N LEU A 155 -6.56 -5.23 19.01
CA LEU A 155 -5.53 -6.27 18.97
C LEU A 155 -4.21 -5.81 19.63
N LEU A 156 -3.79 -4.56 19.43
CA LEU A 156 -2.60 -4.01 20.09
C LEU A 156 -2.80 -3.89 21.61
N LYS A 157 -3.99 -3.43 22.05
CA LYS A 157 -4.30 -3.24 23.48
C LYS A 157 -4.51 -4.55 24.23
N ASN A 158 -5.31 -5.45 23.67
CA ASN A 158 -5.81 -6.65 24.34
C ASN A 158 -5.08 -7.93 23.88
N GLY A 159 -4.26 -7.84 22.84
CA GLY A 159 -3.75 -9.02 22.15
C GLY A 159 -4.85 -9.70 21.32
N PHE A 160 -4.54 -10.89 20.82
CA PHE A 160 -5.52 -11.71 20.11
C PHE A 160 -6.38 -12.47 21.13
N SER A 161 -7.70 -12.31 21.06
CA SER A 161 -8.65 -12.96 21.98
C SER A 161 -8.88 -14.44 21.68
N HIS A 162 -8.50 -14.91 20.49
CA HIS A 162 -8.73 -16.27 20.02
C HIS A 162 -7.41 -16.96 19.63
N PHE A 163 -7.14 -18.11 20.26
CA PHE A 163 -5.95 -18.96 20.14
C PHE A 163 -4.65 -18.36 20.68
N PRO A 164 -3.81 -19.13 21.41
CA PRO A 164 -2.86 -18.53 22.33
C PRO A 164 -1.72 -17.90 21.54
N PHE A 165 -1.85 -16.60 21.29
CA PHE A 165 -0.67 -15.75 21.27
C PHE A 165 -0.07 -15.84 22.66
N VAL A 166 0.94 -16.70 22.78
CA VAL A 166 1.81 -16.74 23.94
C VAL A 166 2.31 -15.29 24.13
N LYS A 167 2.06 -14.68 25.29
CA LYS A 167 2.52 -13.33 25.70
C LYS A 167 3.87 -12.87 25.08
N PRO A 168 4.93 -13.72 24.98
CA PRO A 168 6.17 -13.42 24.26
C PRO A 168 6.03 -12.84 22.85
N ARG A 169 4.99 -13.18 22.08
CA ARG A 169 4.81 -12.68 20.70
C ARG A 169 4.08 -11.36 20.60
N GLN A 170 3.42 -10.91 21.65
CA GLN A 170 2.74 -9.61 21.64
C GLN A 170 3.74 -8.47 21.47
N LYS A 171 4.94 -8.59 22.05
CA LYS A 171 6.01 -7.59 21.90
C LYS A 171 6.48 -7.47 20.45
N ASP A 172 6.70 -8.60 19.77
CA ASP A 172 7.10 -8.62 18.36
C ASP A 172 6.00 -8.09 17.44
N PHE A 173 4.73 -8.43 17.75
CA PHE A 173 3.57 -7.89 17.07
C PHE A 173 3.49 -6.37 17.21
N CYS A 174 3.52 -5.84 18.43
CA CYS A 174 3.52 -4.39 18.67
C CYS A 174 4.72 -3.71 18.03
N ARG A 175 5.92 -4.32 18.08
CA ARG A 175 7.11 -3.77 17.42
C ARG A 175 6.93 -3.69 15.90
N PHE A 176 6.40 -4.73 15.27
CA PHE A 176 6.11 -4.74 13.83
C PHE A 176 5.13 -3.60 13.47
N PHE A 177 4.02 -3.48 14.18
CA PHE A 177 3.01 -2.45 13.91
C PHE A 177 3.50 -1.03 14.22
N TYR A 178 4.35 -0.85 15.23
CA TYR A 178 5.02 0.42 15.48
C TYR A 178 5.91 0.81 14.28
N LEU A 179 6.80 -0.08 13.84
CA LEU A 179 7.70 0.20 12.72
C LEU A 179 6.92 0.49 11.43
N LEU A 180 5.90 -0.33 11.15
CA LEU A 180 5.03 -0.16 9.99
C LEU A 180 4.32 1.20 10.02
N SER A 181 3.68 1.53 11.14
CA SER A 181 2.91 2.78 11.26
C SER A 181 3.82 4.00 11.29
N ALA A 182 4.98 3.93 11.95
CA ALA A 182 5.96 5.01 11.95
C ALA A 182 6.51 5.27 10.54
N PHE A 183 6.87 4.22 9.79
CA PHE A 183 7.31 4.35 8.41
C PHE A 183 6.26 5.04 7.54
N HIS A 184 5.00 4.59 7.58
CA HIS A 184 3.94 5.17 6.76
C HIS A 184 3.60 6.62 7.18
N ASN A 185 3.57 6.93 8.48
CA ASN A 185 3.37 8.31 8.93
C ASN A 185 4.47 9.27 8.43
N ILE A 186 5.71 8.81 8.43
CA ILE A 186 6.85 9.55 7.88
C ILE A 186 6.69 9.71 6.37
N ALA A 187 6.47 8.61 5.64
CA ALA A 187 6.35 8.60 4.19
C ALA A 187 5.21 9.52 3.72
N LEU A 188 4.04 9.45 4.36
CA LEU A 188 2.90 10.34 4.11
C LEU A 188 3.25 11.82 4.30
N THR A 189 4.04 12.13 5.34
CA THR A 189 4.45 13.51 5.62
C THR A 189 5.47 14.02 4.60
N MET A 190 6.35 13.15 4.09
CA MET A 190 7.36 13.48 3.08
C MET A 190 6.80 13.54 1.66
N LEU A 191 5.74 12.78 1.38
CA LEU A 191 5.11 12.74 0.06
C LEU A 191 4.49 14.08 -0.34
N VAL A 192 3.89 14.80 0.61
CA VAL A 192 3.25 16.11 0.36
C VAL A 192 4.24 17.13 -0.23
N PRO A 193 5.35 17.51 0.44
CA PRO A 193 6.30 18.46 -0.14
C PRO A 193 6.96 17.94 -1.41
N TYR A 194 7.15 16.62 -1.53
CA TYR A 194 7.70 16.01 -2.73
C TYR A 194 6.79 16.23 -3.96
N ILE A 195 5.48 15.98 -3.85
CA ILE A 195 4.51 16.21 -4.93
C ILE A 195 4.41 17.71 -5.24
N VAL A 196 4.41 18.57 -4.22
CA VAL A 196 4.37 20.03 -4.42
C VAL A 196 5.55 20.49 -5.27
N ILE A 197 6.77 20.03 -4.97
CA ILE A 197 7.97 20.36 -5.76
C ILE A 197 7.88 19.77 -7.16
N LEU A 198 7.46 18.51 -7.30
CA LEU A 198 7.41 17.82 -8.59
C LEU A 198 6.42 18.48 -9.56
N TYR A 199 5.19 18.73 -9.13
CA TYR A 199 4.12 19.27 -9.99
C TYR A 199 4.24 20.78 -10.22
N ASN A 200 4.97 21.49 -9.36
CA ASN A 200 5.19 22.93 -9.48
C ASN A 200 6.66 23.24 -9.71
N TYR A 201 7.39 22.33 -10.35
CA TYR A 201 8.83 22.45 -10.56
C TYR A 201 9.16 23.77 -11.28
N GLU A 202 8.47 24.03 -12.39
CA GLU A 202 8.65 25.23 -13.20
C GLU A 202 8.34 26.51 -12.38
N LEU A 203 7.26 26.51 -11.60
CA LEU A 203 6.91 27.61 -10.68
C LEU A 203 7.81 27.75 -9.46
N CYS A 204 8.52 26.71 -9.02
CA CYS A 204 9.36 26.78 -7.82
C CYS A 204 10.80 27.16 -8.16
N ILE A 205 11.29 26.71 -9.32
CA ILE A 205 12.72 26.73 -9.66
C ILE A 205 13.00 27.60 -10.89
N CYS A 206 12.08 27.68 -11.85
CA CYS A 206 12.30 28.35 -13.14
C CYS A 206 11.62 29.72 -13.28
N ILE A 207 11.04 30.27 -12.20
CA ILE A 207 10.22 31.50 -12.15
C ILE A 207 10.78 32.65 -13.01
N TYR A 208 12.08 32.90 -12.94
CA TYR A 208 12.70 34.09 -13.52
C TYR A 208 13.16 33.95 -14.97
N ASN A 209 13.27 32.73 -15.49
CA ASN A 209 13.89 32.50 -16.80
C ASN A 209 12.87 32.26 -17.92
N TYR A 210 11.64 31.83 -17.61
CA TYR A 210 10.72 31.30 -18.63
C TYR A 210 9.29 31.85 -18.60
N PHE A 211 8.88 32.62 -17.59
CA PHE A 211 7.47 33.01 -17.45
C PHE A 211 7.20 34.50 -17.57
N SER A 212 6.20 34.83 -18.41
CA SER A 212 5.51 36.12 -18.35
C SER A 212 4.63 36.20 -17.10
N LEU A 213 4.39 37.40 -16.57
CA LEU A 213 3.52 37.61 -15.40
C LEU A 213 2.11 37.05 -15.62
N LYS A 214 1.61 37.10 -16.87
CA LYS A 214 0.33 36.50 -17.28
C LYS A 214 0.35 34.98 -17.09
N THR A 215 1.43 34.31 -17.50
CA THR A 215 1.58 32.85 -17.35
C THR A 215 1.64 32.46 -15.89
N ILE A 216 2.40 33.18 -15.07
CA ILE A 216 2.51 32.92 -13.63
C ILE A 216 1.14 32.98 -12.94
N ILE A 217 0.36 34.03 -13.20
CA ILE A 217 -0.98 34.18 -12.57
C ILE A 217 -1.91 33.04 -12.98
N CYS A 218 -1.97 32.72 -14.28
CA CYS A 218 -2.84 31.65 -14.77
C CYS A 218 -2.41 30.29 -14.20
N GLU A 219 -1.11 30.01 -14.19
CA GLU A 219 -0.56 28.77 -13.66
C GLU A 219 -0.82 28.60 -12.15
N ILE A 220 -0.67 29.66 -11.35
CA ILE A 220 -0.96 29.61 -9.91
C ILE A 220 -2.41 29.18 -9.62
N VAL A 221 -3.39 29.77 -10.33
CA VAL A 221 -4.82 29.42 -10.17
C VAL A 221 -5.02 27.92 -10.40
N TRP A 222 -4.38 27.41 -11.44
CA TRP A 222 -4.50 26.02 -11.82
C TRP A 222 -3.72 25.05 -10.92
N THR A 223 -2.54 25.43 -10.46
CA THR A 223 -1.76 24.73 -9.46
C THR A 223 -2.54 24.52 -8.17
N LEU A 224 -3.29 25.53 -7.73
CA LEU A 224 -4.15 25.45 -6.54
C LEU A 224 -5.27 24.41 -6.66
N THR A 225 -5.61 23.98 -7.88
CA THR A 225 -6.62 22.93 -8.12
C THR A 225 -5.99 21.55 -8.31
N LEU A 226 -4.98 21.44 -9.19
CA LEU A 226 -4.37 20.15 -9.54
C LEU A 226 -3.48 19.59 -8.44
N THR A 227 -2.62 20.43 -7.83
CA THR A 227 -1.63 19.96 -6.86
C THR A 227 -2.31 19.33 -5.63
N PRO A 228 -3.31 19.98 -4.98
CA PRO A 228 -4.01 19.36 -3.87
C PRO A 228 -4.69 18.04 -4.26
N LEU A 229 -5.34 17.98 -5.43
CA LEU A 229 -5.99 16.76 -5.92
C LEU A 229 -4.99 15.60 -6.01
N VAL A 230 -3.83 15.83 -6.64
CA VAL A 230 -2.77 14.81 -6.76
C VAL A 230 -2.24 14.41 -5.38
N ILE A 231 -2.04 15.36 -4.47
CA ILE A 231 -1.61 15.07 -3.10
C ILE A 231 -2.62 14.16 -2.40
N TYR A 232 -3.91 14.47 -2.47
CA TYR A 232 -4.96 13.64 -1.88
C TYR A 232 -4.91 12.22 -2.45
N LEU A 233 -4.89 12.08 -3.77
CA LEU A 233 -4.91 10.78 -4.45
C LEU A 233 -3.65 9.95 -4.16
N ALA A 234 -2.46 10.54 -4.26
CA ALA A 234 -1.20 9.83 -3.99
C ALA A 234 -1.07 9.41 -2.51
N VAL A 235 -1.53 10.27 -1.59
CA VAL A 235 -1.61 9.92 -0.16
C VAL A 235 -2.58 8.75 0.06
N GLN A 236 -3.74 8.76 -0.61
CA GLN A 236 -4.70 7.66 -0.53
C GLN A 236 -4.09 6.34 -1.01
N GLU A 237 -3.36 6.33 -2.13
CA GLU A 237 -2.67 5.13 -2.61
C GLU A 237 -1.67 4.57 -1.59
N LEU A 238 -0.86 5.43 -0.98
CA LEU A 238 0.08 5.02 0.07
C LEU A 238 -0.66 4.50 1.31
N CYS A 239 -1.81 5.09 1.65
CA CYS A 239 -2.69 4.58 2.69
C CYS A 239 -3.21 3.18 2.33
N TYR A 240 -3.65 2.93 1.10
CA TYR A 240 -4.12 1.62 0.66
C TYR A 240 -3.04 0.54 0.73
N GLY A 241 -1.81 0.88 0.34
CA GLY A 241 -0.65 0.02 0.57
C GLY A 241 -0.44 -0.31 2.05
N SER A 242 -0.54 0.69 2.92
CA SER A 242 -0.39 0.50 4.37
C SER A 242 -1.49 -0.38 4.98
N LEU A 243 -2.74 -0.27 4.49
CA LEU A 243 -3.81 -1.20 4.86
C LEU A 243 -3.38 -2.62 4.54
N PHE A 244 -2.95 -2.84 3.31
CA PHE A 244 -2.58 -4.18 2.86
C PHE A 244 -1.47 -4.79 3.72
N TYR A 245 -0.46 -4.00 4.12
CA TYR A 245 0.53 -4.44 5.11
C TYR A 245 -0.08 -4.80 6.48
N ILE A 246 -1.04 -4.01 6.98
CA ILE A 246 -1.75 -4.31 8.23
C ILE A 246 -2.46 -5.66 8.10
N TYR A 247 -3.17 -5.89 7.00
CA TYR A 247 -3.88 -7.15 6.74
C TYR A 247 -2.95 -8.35 6.69
N VAL A 248 -1.92 -8.30 5.82
CA VAL A 248 -0.94 -9.37 5.69
C VAL A 248 -0.21 -9.59 7.02
N GLY A 249 0.11 -8.51 7.74
CA GLY A 249 0.75 -8.56 9.05
C GLY A 249 -0.08 -9.30 10.10
N VAL A 250 -1.36 -8.94 10.26
CA VAL A 250 -2.27 -9.62 11.19
C VAL A 250 -2.35 -11.11 10.88
N PHE A 251 -2.58 -11.49 9.62
CA PHE A 251 -2.65 -12.89 9.22
C PHE A 251 -1.32 -13.62 9.36
N TYR A 252 -0.19 -12.96 9.10
CA TYR A 252 1.15 -13.52 9.29
C TYR A 252 1.40 -13.93 10.74
N PHE A 253 1.06 -13.06 11.69
CA PHE A 253 1.21 -13.36 13.10
C PHE A 253 0.22 -14.45 13.55
N HIS A 254 -1.03 -14.43 13.08
CA HIS A 254 -2.00 -15.50 13.36
C HIS A 254 -1.51 -16.86 12.85
N MET A 255 -1.00 -16.94 11.62
CA MET A 255 -0.46 -18.16 11.05
C MET A 255 0.77 -18.66 11.81
N ASN A 256 1.60 -17.74 12.30
CA ASN A 256 2.74 -18.09 13.15
C ASN A 256 2.27 -18.74 14.46
N SER A 257 1.22 -18.21 15.08
CA SER A 257 0.62 -18.77 16.30
C SER A 257 -0.03 -20.13 16.04
N LEU A 258 -0.74 -20.29 14.91
CA LEU A 258 -1.29 -21.58 14.50
C LEU A 258 -0.18 -22.62 14.27
N LYS A 259 0.92 -22.24 13.59
CA LYS A 259 2.07 -23.12 13.37
C LYS A 259 2.67 -23.62 14.69
N ASN A 260 2.84 -22.74 15.67
CA ASN A 260 3.34 -23.12 17.00
C ASN A 260 2.40 -24.05 17.75
N ALA A 261 1.10 -23.78 17.71
CA ALA A 261 0.14 -24.67 18.35
C ALA A 261 0.11 -26.04 17.67
N THR A 262 0.23 -26.06 16.34
CA THR A 262 0.30 -27.30 15.55
C THR A 262 1.59 -28.08 15.84
N SER A 263 2.72 -27.40 16.05
CA SER A 263 3.97 -28.07 16.43
C SER A 263 3.89 -28.66 17.84
N TRP A 264 3.33 -27.91 18.80
CA TRP A 264 3.10 -28.42 20.15
C TRP A 264 2.15 -29.63 20.17
N LEU A 265 1.10 -29.59 19.34
CA LEU A 265 0.19 -30.71 19.15
C LEU A 265 0.90 -31.94 18.56
N LEU A 266 1.83 -31.73 17.64
CA LEU A 266 2.61 -32.82 17.04
C LEU A 266 3.54 -33.47 18.06
N GLU A 267 4.11 -32.69 18.99
CA GLU A 267 4.94 -33.19 20.09
C GLU A 267 4.12 -33.93 21.15
N SER A 268 2.86 -33.51 21.37
CA SER A 268 1.96 -34.14 22.34
C SER A 268 1.13 -35.29 21.76
N ILE A 269 1.26 -35.61 20.46
CA ILE A 269 0.32 -36.48 19.74
C ILE A 269 0.24 -37.90 20.29
N ASP A 270 1.34 -38.41 20.84
CA ASP A 270 1.45 -39.77 21.37
C ASP A 270 0.85 -39.91 22.78
N LYS A 271 0.39 -38.80 23.40
CA LYS A 271 -0.22 -38.81 24.73
C LYS A 271 -1.71 -39.20 24.65
N PRO A 272 -2.21 -40.05 25.58
CA PRO A 272 -3.52 -40.72 25.47
C PRO A 272 -4.75 -39.81 25.64
N GLN A 273 -4.60 -38.57 26.10
CA GLN A 273 -5.69 -37.59 26.24
C GLN A 273 -5.36 -36.34 25.43
N ASN A 274 -5.82 -36.27 24.18
CA ASN A 274 -5.53 -35.15 23.28
C ASN A 274 -6.80 -34.37 22.93
N THR A 275 -7.36 -33.70 23.95
CA THR A 275 -8.49 -32.76 23.80
C THR A 275 -8.15 -31.54 22.93
N ASP A 276 -6.87 -31.27 22.71
CA ASP A 276 -6.37 -30.07 22.05
C ASP A 276 -6.48 -30.13 20.52
N ILE A 277 -6.54 -31.33 19.94
CA ILE A 277 -6.70 -31.53 18.49
C ILE A 277 -7.97 -30.84 17.97
N LYS A 278 -9.10 -31.03 18.66
CA LYS A 278 -10.40 -30.45 18.29
C LYS A 278 -10.36 -28.92 18.38
N PHE A 279 -9.71 -28.39 19.41
CA PHE A 279 -9.57 -26.96 19.62
C PHE A 279 -8.67 -26.31 18.55
N ILE A 280 -7.50 -26.89 18.26
CA ILE A 280 -6.57 -26.41 17.22
C ILE A 280 -7.21 -26.46 15.84
N ALA A 281 -7.85 -27.56 15.49
CA ALA A 281 -8.48 -27.71 14.18
C ALA A 281 -9.64 -26.73 13.96
N LYS A 282 -10.49 -26.51 14.99
CA LYS A 282 -11.57 -25.51 14.91
C LYS A 282 -11.01 -24.12 14.61
N ASN A 283 -9.92 -23.74 15.29
CA ASN A 283 -9.33 -22.41 15.10
C ASN A 283 -8.54 -22.28 13.80
N ALA A 284 -7.93 -23.36 13.30
CA ALA A 284 -7.35 -23.40 11.96
C ALA A 284 -8.42 -23.13 10.89
N LEU A 285 -9.56 -23.83 10.95
CA LEU A 285 -10.67 -23.63 10.01
C LEU A 285 -11.27 -22.22 10.09
N LEU A 286 -11.47 -21.69 11.29
CA LEU A 286 -11.93 -20.31 11.47
C LEU A 286 -10.97 -19.29 10.85
N LEU A 287 -9.66 -19.50 11.02
CA LEU A 287 -8.64 -18.61 10.47
C LEU A 287 -8.59 -18.70 8.94
N PHE A 288 -8.66 -19.91 8.36
CA PHE A 288 -8.72 -20.07 6.91
C PHE A 288 -9.97 -19.42 6.32
N ASN A 289 -11.15 -19.64 6.92
CA ASN A 289 -12.39 -18.98 6.48
C ASN A 289 -12.29 -17.45 6.48
N LYS A 290 -11.68 -16.87 7.53
CA LYS A 290 -11.46 -15.42 7.60
C LYS A 290 -10.49 -14.94 6.51
N MET A 291 -9.41 -15.67 6.28
CA MET A 291 -8.42 -15.33 5.26
C MET A 291 -9.02 -15.44 3.85
N ASP A 292 -9.76 -16.51 3.55
CA ASP A 292 -10.43 -16.73 2.28
C ASP A 292 -11.46 -15.62 2.00
N SER A 293 -12.29 -15.29 3.00
CA SER A 293 -13.29 -14.24 2.90
C SER A 293 -12.65 -12.86 2.65
N TYR A 294 -11.54 -12.55 3.32
CA TYR A 294 -10.86 -11.29 3.12
C TYR A 294 -10.17 -11.21 1.76
N SER A 295 -9.43 -12.26 1.40
CA SER A 295 -8.72 -12.36 0.13
C SER A 295 -9.67 -12.23 -1.05
N SER A 296 -10.82 -12.92 -0.99
CA SER A 296 -11.86 -12.84 -2.03
C SER A 296 -12.37 -11.41 -2.27
N LYS A 297 -12.52 -10.62 -1.21
CA LYS A 297 -13.03 -9.24 -1.31
C LYS A 297 -12.00 -8.24 -1.83
N VAL A 298 -10.71 -8.48 -1.58
CA VAL A 298 -9.63 -7.53 -1.89
C VAL A 298 -8.81 -7.95 -3.13
N ARG A 299 -9.01 -9.16 -3.65
CA ARG A 299 -8.27 -9.70 -4.82
C ARG A 299 -8.26 -8.78 -6.05
N SER A 300 -9.36 -8.05 -6.32
CA SER A 300 -9.44 -7.12 -7.45
C SER A 300 -8.55 -5.89 -7.26
N LEU A 301 -8.46 -5.41 -6.02
CA LEU A 301 -7.54 -4.31 -5.67
C LEU A 301 -6.09 -4.78 -5.82
N VAL A 302 -5.77 -5.99 -5.32
CA VAL A 302 -4.42 -6.56 -5.47
C VAL A 302 -4.03 -6.67 -6.95
N LEU A 303 -4.94 -7.17 -7.80
CA LEU A 303 -4.72 -7.23 -9.24
C LEU A 303 -4.43 -5.84 -9.83
N TYR A 304 -5.18 -4.83 -9.39
CA TYR A 304 -4.97 -3.45 -9.84
C TYR A 304 -3.59 -2.88 -9.45
N PHE A 305 -3.07 -3.23 -8.28
CA PHE A 305 -1.71 -2.84 -7.88
C PHE A 305 -0.62 -3.46 -8.79
N TYR A 306 -0.77 -4.72 -9.17
CA TYR A 306 0.18 -5.40 -10.06
C TYR A 306 0.05 -4.98 -11.53
N THR A 307 -1.10 -4.45 -11.93
CA THR A 307 -1.34 -4.01 -13.31
C THR A 307 -1.23 -2.50 -13.41
N GLY A 308 -2.24 -1.75 -12.97
CA GLY A 308 -2.30 -0.29 -13.07
C GLY A 308 -1.14 0.43 -12.37
N VAL A 309 -0.97 0.22 -11.06
CA VAL A 309 0.05 0.95 -10.27
C VAL A 309 1.47 0.58 -10.68
N ALA A 310 1.73 -0.70 -10.98
CA ALA A 310 3.02 -1.12 -11.51
C ALA A 310 3.28 -0.55 -12.91
N PHE A 311 2.28 -0.54 -13.78
CA PHE A 311 2.40 0.06 -15.11
C PHE A 311 2.65 1.57 -15.04
N GLN A 312 2.03 2.28 -14.09
CA GLN A 312 2.33 3.69 -13.82
C GLN A 312 3.80 3.90 -13.43
N SER A 313 4.35 3.04 -12.57
CA SER A 313 5.77 3.07 -12.22
C SER A 313 6.66 2.86 -13.45
N LEU A 314 6.31 1.91 -14.33
CA LEU A 314 7.00 1.66 -15.58
C LEU A 314 6.99 2.91 -16.49
N TRP A 315 5.83 3.58 -16.60
CA TRP A 315 5.70 4.83 -17.34
C TRP A 315 6.61 5.92 -16.76
N PHE A 316 6.60 6.13 -15.45
CA PHE A 316 7.47 7.12 -14.82
C PHE A 316 8.95 6.84 -15.08
N ILE A 317 9.39 5.58 -14.97
CA ILE A 317 10.78 5.20 -15.28
C ILE A 317 11.10 5.41 -16.76
N HIS A 318 10.18 5.08 -17.67
CA HIS A 318 10.39 5.26 -19.10
C HIS A 318 10.57 6.73 -19.47
N PHE A 319 9.65 7.61 -19.06
CA PHE A 319 9.71 9.02 -19.42
C PHE A 319 10.90 9.75 -18.80
N SER A 320 11.26 9.40 -17.57
CA SER A 320 12.39 10.03 -16.87
C SER A 320 13.77 9.56 -17.35
N ILE A 321 13.96 8.26 -17.61
CA ILE A 321 15.29 7.70 -17.88
C ILE A 321 15.54 7.50 -19.38
N ILE A 322 14.50 7.12 -20.14
CA ILE A 322 14.65 6.73 -21.55
C ILE A 322 14.36 7.90 -22.48
N VAL A 323 13.22 8.57 -22.29
CA VAL A 323 12.87 9.76 -23.10
C VAL A 323 13.71 10.95 -22.65
N GLY A 324 13.77 11.18 -21.33
CA GLY A 324 14.37 12.37 -20.73
C GLY A 324 13.47 13.59 -20.97
N ASN A 325 13.13 14.31 -19.90
CA ASN A 325 12.35 15.53 -20.00
C ASN A 325 13.28 16.75 -20.11
N HIS A 326 12.65 17.92 -20.15
CA HIS A 326 13.29 19.23 -20.25
C HIS A 326 14.37 19.48 -19.17
N SER A 327 14.21 18.91 -17.96
CA SER A 327 15.12 19.11 -16.83
C SER A 327 15.57 17.81 -16.18
N VAL A 328 16.90 17.67 -16.02
CA VAL A 328 17.55 16.56 -15.30
C VAL A 328 17.00 16.41 -13.87
N VAL A 329 16.65 17.52 -13.21
CA VAL A 329 16.10 17.46 -11.85
C VAL A 329 14.69 16.86 -11.87
N MET A 330 13.86 17.23 -12.84
CA MET A 330 12.51 16.70 -13.00
C MET A 330 12.56 15.21 -13.35
N ASP A 331 13.49 14.80 -14.21
CA ASP A 331 13.73 13.39 -14.53
C ASP A 331 14.12 12.58 -13.30
N ILE A 332 15.07 13.08 -12.51
CA ILE A 332 15.47 12.40 -11.26
C ILE A 332 14.27 12.26 -10.32
N LEU A 333 13.45 13.31 -10.18
CA LEU A 333 12.26 13.24 -9.33
C LEU A 333 11.30 12.17 -9.86
N ILE A 334 10.88 12.22 -11.12
CA ILE A 334 9.94 11.25 -11.71
C ILE A 334 10.50 9.81 -11.63
N ALA A 335 11.79 9.62 -11.91
CA ALA A 335 12.45 8.33 -11.79
C ALA A 335 12.40 7.78 -10.36
N LEU A 336 12.70 8.63 -9.37
CA LEU A 336 12.63 8.25 -7.95
C LEU A 336 11.22 7.85 -7.53
N LEU A 337 10.18 8.51 -8.05
CA LEU A 337 8.79 8.14 -7.79
C LEU A 337 8.48 6.75 -8.36
N GLY A 338 8.84 6.52 -9.63
CA GLY A 338 8.68 5.22 -10.28
C GLY A 338 9.40 4.10 -9.52
N ILE A 339 10.68 4.30 -9.18
CA ILE A 339 11.48 3.34 -8.40
C ILE A 339 10.85 3.09 -7.02
N PHE A 340 10.41 4.14 -6.32
CA PHE A 340 9.78 3.99 -5.01
C PHE A 340 8.52 3.13 -5.08
N ILE A 341 7.65 3.36 -6.07
CA ILE A 341 6.41 2.59 -6.26
C ILE A 341 6.71 1.10 -6.47
N ILE A 342 7.64 0.76 -7.37
CA ILE A 342 7.97 -0.65 -7.64
C ILE A 342 8.66 -1.32 -6.45
N LEU A 343 9.56 -0.62 -5.76
CA LEU A 343 10.22 -1.15 -4.56
C LEU A 343 9.21 -1.42 -3.45
N TYR A 344 8.25 -0.50 -3.26
CA TYR A 344 7.18 -0.64 -2.29
C TYR A 344 6.28 -1.85 -2.62
N ASN A 345 5.87 -1.99 -3.88
CA ASN A 345 5.13 -3.17 -4.36
C ASN A 345 5.93 -4.47 -4.18
N LEU A 346 7.24 -4.47 -4.45
CA LEU A 346 8.10 -5.64 -4.24
C LEU A 346 8.12 -6.08 -2.77
N ILE A 347 8.30 -5.14 -1.83
CA ILE A 347 8.35 -5.48 -0.40
C ILE A 347 7.01 -6.06 0.08
N ILE A 348 5.88 -5.47 -0.34
CA ILE A 348 4.53 -5.99 -0.05
C ILE A 348 4.38 -7.42 -0.56
N SER A 349 4.80 -7.63 -1.80
CA SER A 349 4.65 -8.89 -2.51
C SER A 349 5.48 -10.00 -1.87
N LEU A 350 6.73 -9.70 -1.50
CA LEU A 350 7.59 -10.62 -0.75
C LEU A 350 6.99 -10.97 0.61
N PHE A 351 6.44 -10.00 1.32
CA PHE A 351 5.81 -10.25 2.62
C PHE A 351 4.55 -11.13 2.49
N SER A 352 3.74 -10.88 1.46
CA SER A 352 2.58 -11.71 1.12
C SER A 352 2.97 -13.14 0.73
N ALA A 353 4.04 -13.30 -0.03
CA ALA A 353 4.58 -14.61 -0.38
C ALA A 353 5.10 -15.37 0.85
N GLN A 354 5.72 -14.68 1.83
CA GLN A 354 6.11 -15.29 3.10
C GLN A 354 4.91 -15.80 3.89
N LEU A 355 3.79 -15.05 3.93
CA LEU A 355 2.54 -15.54 4.54
C LEU A 355 2.05 -16.81 3.84
N ASN A 356 1.99 -16.82 2.51
CA ASN A 356 1.55 -17.99 1.74
C ASN A 356 2.49 -19.20 1.93
N ASN A 357 3.80 -18.98 2.02
CA ASN A 357 4.77 -20.03 2.35
C ASN A 357 4.54 -20.62 3.75
N LYS A 358 4.13 -19.79 4.73
CA LYS A 358 3.77 -20.28 6.07
C LYS A 358 2.52 -21.15 6.02
N VAL A 359 1.50 -20.74 5.28
CA VAL A 359 0.29 -21.57 5.05
C VAL A 359 0.69 -22.91 4.47
N ARG A 360 1.51 -22.93 3.41
CA ARG A 360 2.01 -24.18 2.79
C ARG A 360 2.81 -25.05 3.76
N SER A 361 3.60 -24.45 4.66
CA SER A 361 4.38 -25.20 5.65
C SER A 361 3.52 -25.96 6.67
N LEU A 362 2.26 -25.56 6.86
CA LEU A 362 1.33 -26.27 7.74
C LEU A 362 0.91 -27.63 7.17
N TYR A 363 0.99 -27.83 5.84
CA TYR A 363 0.57 -29.08 5.20
C TYR A 363 1.29 -30.29 5.78
N SER A 364 2.62 -30.25 5.86
CA SER A 364 3.42 -31.37 6.37
C SER A 364 3.15 -31.66 7.85
N MET A 365 2.85 -30.62 8.65
CA MET A 365 2.52 -30.77 10.06
C MET A 365 1.14 -31.42 10.24
N TRP A 366 0.12 -30.91 9.54
CA TRP A 366 -1.22 -31.49 9.58
C TRP A 366 -1.28 -32.90 9.00
N HIS A 367 -0.50 -33.19 7.97
CA HIS A 367 -0.40 -34.53 7.40
C HIS A 367 0.16 -35.52 8.43
N LYS A 368 1.24 -35.14 9.13
CA LYS A 368 1.78 -35.97 10.24
C LYS A 368 0.76 -36.16 11.36
N ILE A 369 0.01 -35.12 11.72
CA ILE A 369 -1.05 -35.20 12.73
C ILE A 369 -2.16 -36.16 12.28
N TYR A 370 -2.57 -36.07 11.02
CA TYR A 370 -3.58 -36.96 10.44
C TYR A 370 -3.16 -38.43 10.51
N CYS A 371 -1.93 -38.74 10.09
CA CYS A 371 -1.40 -40.11 10.10
C CYS A 371 -1.22 -40.68 11.52
N LYS A 372 -0.74 -39.88 12.47
CA LYS A 372 -0.43 -40.33 13.84
C LYS A 372 -1.63 -40.32 14.78
N SER A 373 -2.63 -39.46 14.56
CA SER A 373 -3.73 -39.30 15.51
C SER A 373 -4.67 -40.52 15.54
N LYS A 374 -4.93 -41.02 16.75
CA LYS A 374 -6.02 -41.98 17.05
C LYS A 374 -7.38 -41.27 17.19
N SER A 375 -7.63 -40.25 16.36
CA SER A 375 -8.82 -39.40 16.46
C SER A 375 -10.05 -40.03 15.77
N ASN A 376 -11.25 -39.67 16.24
CA ASN A 376 -12.51 -40.15 15.66
C ASN A 376 -12.66 -39.75 14.18
N ALA A 377 -13.48 -40.50 13.42
CA ALA A 377 -13.70 -40.27 11.99
C ALA A 377 -14.11 -38.82 11.66
N ILE A 378 -15.00 -38.22 12.45
CA ILE A 378 -15.43 -36.81 12.29
C ILE A 378 -14.23 -35.85 12.38
N MET A 379 -13.30 -36.12 13.29
CA MET A 379 -12.12 -35.27 13.48
C MET A 379 -11.13 -35.45 12.33
N LYS A 380 -10.97 -36.67 11.82
CA LYS A 380 -10.19 -36.95 10.62
C LYS A 380 -10.76 -36.23 9.38
N LEU A 381 -12.08 -36.19 9.20
CA LEU A 381 -12.71 -35.41 8.12
C LEU A 381 -12.37 -33.92 8.22
N LYS A 382 -12.39 -33.34 9.42
CA LYS A 382 -11.98 -31.93 9.63
C LYS A 382 -10.51 -31.69 9.33
N MET A 383 -9.63 -32.65 9.65
CA MET A 383 -8.21 -32.56 9.27
C MET A 383 -8.02 -32.63 7.75
N ILE A 384 -8.80 -33.48 7.06
CA ILE A 384 -8.81 -33.53 5.58
C ILE A 384 -9.28 -32.19 5.01
N GLU A 385 -10.32 -31.57 5.58
CA GLU A 385 -10.75 -30.23 5.16
C GLU A 385 -9.63 -29.20 5.31
N ILE A 386 -8.90 -29.22 6.43
CA ILE A 386 -7.74 -28.35 6.65
C ILE A 386 -6.64 -28.60 5.60
N LEU A 387 -6.30 -29.87 5.34
CA LEU A 387 -5.31 -30.23 4.33
C LEU A 387 -5.73 -29.73 2.94
N ASN A 388 -7.00 -29.91 2.58
CA ASN A 388 -7.55 -29.47 1.30
C ASN A 388 -7.51 -27.93 1.18
N ARG A 389 -7.83 -27.20 2.25
CA ARG A 389 -7.69 -25.74 2.30
C ARG A 389 -6.26 -25.29 2.12
N ILE A 390 -5.28 -25.96 2.72
CA ILE A 390 -3.87 -25.58 2.55
C ILE A 390 -3.40 -25.77 1.10
N THR A 391 -3.95 -26.74 0.36
CA THR A 391 -3.60 -26.98 -1.05
C THR A 391 -4.38 -26.12 -2.04
N LEU A 392 -5.52 -25.57 -1.63
CA LEU A 392 -6.35 -24.72 -2.48
C LEU A 392 -5.65 -23.40 -2.82
N SER A 393 -5.72 -23.01 -4.09
CA SER A 393 -5.23 -21.71 -4.58
C SER A 393 -6.03 -20.52 -4.06
N SER A 394 -7.15 -20.76 -3.35
CA SER A 394 -7.93 -19.72 -2.70
C SER A 394 -7.34 -19.31 -1.34
N THR A 395 -6.57 -20.18 -0.69
CA THR A 395 -6.20 -19.99 0.72
C THR A 395 -4.89 -19.23 0.84
N GLY A 396 -5.00 -17.90 0.86
CA GLY A 396 -3.85 -17.01 1.01
C GLY A 396 -4.14 -15.64 0.44
N VAL A 397 -3.09 -14.87 0.18
CA VAL A 397 -3.20 -13.58 -0.52
C VAL A 397 -3.31 -13.84 -2.02
N GLN A 398 -4.47 -13.52 -2.59
CA GLN A 398 -4.81 -13.73 -4.00
C GLN A 398 -4.58 -12.48 -4.86
N ILE A 399 -4.34 -12.72 -6.14
CA ILE A 399 -4.26 -11.70 -7.20
C ILE A 399 -5.40 -11.97 -8.19
N GLY A 400 -6.47 -11.20 -8.10
CA GLY A 400 -7.67 -11.40 -8.91
C GLY A 400 -8.14 -12.86 -8.88
N ASP A 401 -8.44 -13.41 -10.05
CA ASP A 401 -8.75 -14.83 -10.26
C ASP A 401 -7.53 -15.64 -10.77
N PHE A 402 -6.34 -15.03 -10.86
CA PHE A 402 -5.15 -15.65 -11.46
C PHE A 402 -4.44 -16.63 -10.52
N GLY A 403 -4.38 -16.34 -9.22
CA GLY A 403 -3.74 -17.22 -8.25
C GLY A 403 -3.21 -16.52 -7.00
N LEU A 404 -2.27 -17.19 -6.32
CA LEU A 404 -1.65 -16.71 -5.08
C LEU A 404 -0.35 -15.95 -5.35
N ILE A 405 -0.08 -14.95 -4.51
CA ILE A 405 1.25 -14.31 -4.47
C ILE A 405 2.26 -15.32 -3.91
N THR A 406 3.06 -15.95 -4.77
CA THR A 406 4.14 -16.87 -4.38
C THR A 406 5.50 -16.24 -4.66
N ASN A 407 6.58 -16.74 -4.05
CA ASN A 407 7.93 -16.24 -4.34
C ASN A 407 8.25 -16.33 -5.85
N GLN A 408 7.83 -17.40 -6.50
CA GLN A 408 8.02 -17.59 -7.94
C GLN A 408 7.24 -16.54 -8.74
N PHE A 409 5.97 -16.29 -8.39
CA PHE A 409 5.19 -15.24 -9.02
C PHE A 409 5.87 -13.87 -8.89
N VAL A 410 6.35 -13.51 -7.70
CA VAL A 410 7.03 -12.22 -7.46
C VAL A 410 8.29 -12.10 -8.30
N LEU A 411 9.08 -13.16 -8.40
CA LEU A 411 10.29 -13.18 -9.23
C LEU A 411 9.96 -13.05 -10.73
N VAL A 412 8.98 -13.80 -11.22
CA VAL A 412 8.54 -13.73 -12.63
C VAL A 412 8.01 -12.34 -12.95
N PHE A 413 7.13 -11.80 -12.11
CA PHE A 413 6.58 -10.45 -12.29
C PHE A 413 7.67 -9.38 -12.36
N PHE A 414 8.66 -9.43 -11.45
CA PHE A 414 9.74 -8.45 -11.46
C PHE A 414 10.69 -8.63 -12.65
N LEU A 415 10.92 -9.88 -13.07
CA LEU A 415 11.68 -10.17 -14.29
C LEU A 415 10.97 -9.61 -15.52
N GLU A 416 9.66 -9.84 -15.66
CA GLU A 416 8.83 -9.29 -16.73
C GLU A 416 8.82 -7.75 -16.71
N PHE A 417 8.75 -7.14 -15.52
CA PHE A 417 8.84 -5.70 -15.36
C PHE A 417 10.16 -5.13 -15.90
N VAL A 418 11.30 -5.73 -15.51
CA VAL A 418 12.63 -5.32 -16.00
C VAL A 418 12.79 -5.59 -17.50
N SER A 419 12.31 -6.75 -17.99
CA SER A 419 12.29 -7.07 -19.41
C SER A 419 11.48 -6.06 -20.22
N THR A 420 10.37 -5.57 -19.67
CA THR A 420 9.54 -4.54 -20.32
C THR A 420 10.25 -3.20 -20.37
N ILE A 421 10.93 -2.78 -19.29
CA ILE A 421 11.80 -1.59 -19.31
C ILE A 421 12.85 -1.71 -20.40
N MET A 422 13.51 -2.88 -20.49
CA MET A 422 14.55 -3.12 -21.49
C MET A 422 13.97 -3.10 -22.90
N MET A 423 12.80 -3.71 -23.11
CA MET A 423 12.09 -3.68 -24.38
C MET A 423 11.76 -2.25 -24.81
N PHE A 424 11.28 -1.42 -23.88
CA PHE A 424 11.03 -0.02 -24.17
C PHE A 424 12.31 0.76 -24.50
N LYS A 425 13.40 0.50 -23.78
CA LYS A 425 14.68 1.13 -24.08
C LYS A 425 15.22 0.75 -25.45
N VAL A 426 15.12 -0.52 -25.85
CA VAL A 426 15.65 -0.99 -27.14
C VAL A 426 14.79 -0.51 -28.30
N ASN A 427 13.46 -0.61 -28.19
CA ASN A 427 12.56 -0.28 -29.31
C ASN A 427 12.33 1.23 -29.47
N PHE A 428 12.26 1.97 -28.36
CA PHE A 428 11.96 3.41 -28.39
C PHE A 428 13.18 4.29 -28.12
N GLY A 429 14.28 3.75 -27.59
CA GLY A 429 15.47 4.54 -27.28
C GLY A 429 16.09 5.20 -28.51
N SER A 430 16.02 4.58 -29.70
CA SER A 430 16.49 5.20 -30.95
C SER A 430 15.58 6.31 -31.46
N PHE A 431 14.28 6.28 -31.14
CA PHE A 431 13.32 7.32 -31.52
C PHE A 431 13.47 8.58 -30.65
N PHE A 432 13.96 8.44 -29.42
CA PHE A 432 14.13 9.54 -28.45
C PHE A 432 15.59 9.93 -28.22
N ALA A 433 16.56 9.20 -28.78
CA ALA A 433 17.95 9.64 -28.79
C ALA A 433 18.05 10.90 -29.67
N LYS A 434 18.12 12.07 -29.01
CA LYS A 434 18.30 13.39 -29.63
C LYS A 434 19.34 13.33 -30.75
N GLN A 435 18.92 13.62 -31.97
CA GLN A 435 19.81 14.14 -33.04
C GLN A 435 20.15 15.59 -32.75
#